data_AF-A0A520BP34-F1
#
_entry.id   AF-A0A520BP34-F1
#
_cell.length_a   1.000
_cell.length_b   1.000
_cell.length_c   1.000
_cell.angle_alpha   90.00
_cell.angle_beta   90.00
_cell.angle_gamma   90.00
#
_symmetry.space_group_name_H-M   'P 1'
#
loop_
_entity.id
_entity.type
_entity.pdbx_description
1 polymer ?
#
loop_
_entity_poly.entity_id
_entity_poly.type
_entity_poly.pdbx_seq_one_letter_code
_entity_poly.pdbx_strand_id
1 'polypeptide(L)'
;MKFTEDLEGVYNDVYQYYKVALIKDAANPNQYLGIILSSKNGLWKNGQVKFILKKNEDKSYDGFFYDDVHFAKYNKISYNENKLIGVEWIKEKQIKLEPVNPFIVPTKKKWDYQKLDEETDYVYLGTLSGMLAYESDTFYRELIPKLKGKRLIVDVRNNTGGGERSYNIFLNFVNSSACAAKQIAVIQNTKCGSAGEHFILAMRKNPLVKTFGENSAGFMGYGYGNRSSITVSTSCFNYISEITENKYPAFKIYETVGIPPDVKLLRDKDWIKQVVAYLDTNK
;
A
#
# COMPACT_ATOMS: atom_id res chain seq x y z
N MET A 1 -16.02 4.73 12.14
CA MET A 1 -17.06 5.74 12.45
C MET A 1 -16.97 6.85 11.40
N LYS A 2 -18.11 7.31 10.89
CA LYS A 2 -18.16 8.47 9.99
C LYS A 2 -18.57 9.68 10.85
N PHE A 3 -17.66 10.60 11.10
CA PHE A 3 -17.92 11.82 11.88
C PHE A 3 -18.54 12.87 10.96
N THR A 4 -19.59 13.55 11.42
CA THR A 4 -20.44 14.43 10.61
C THR A 4 -20.30 15.91 10.94
N GLU A 5 -19.80 16.23 12.14
CA GLU A 5 -19.54 17.61 12.58
C GLU A 5 -18.08 17.81 12.99
N ASP A 6 -17.58 19.05 12.87
CA ASP A 6 -16.19 19.40 13.17
C ASP A 6 -15.81 19.16 14.65
N LEU A 7 -16.77 19.13 15.56
CA LEU A 7 -16.51 18.75 16.95
C LEU A 7 -16.28 17.24 17.12
N GLU A 8 -16.94 16.40 16.32
CA GLU A 8 -16.86 14.95 16.47
C GLU A 8 -15.48 14.41 16.05
N GLY A 9 -15.00 13.37 16.74
CA GLY A 9 -13.71 12.76 16.42
C GLY A 9 -13.10 11.96 17.56
N VAL A 10 -11.84 11.58 17.40
CA VAL A 10 -11.08 10.90 18.46
C VAL A 10 -10.29 11.94 19.23
N TYR A 11 -10.34 11.90 20.56
CA TYR A 11 -9.63 12.82 21.44
C TYR A 11 -8.76 12.03 22.41
N ASN A 12 -7.61 12.62 22.75
CA ASN A 12 -6.74 12.16 23.82
C ASN A 12 -6.68 13.25 24.89
N ASP A 13 -6.65 12.86 26.15
CA ASP A 13 -6.24 13.79 27.19
C ASP A 13 -4.74 14.12 27.01
N VAL A 14 -4.29 15.28 27.49
CA VAL A 14 -2.89 15.71 27.31
C VAL A 14 -1.88 14.74 27.92
N TYR A 15 -2.28 13.97 28.94
CA TYR A 15 -1.44 12.97 29.59
C TYR A 15 -1.48 11.60 28.90
N GLN A 16 -2.32 11.45 27.87
CA GLN A 16 -2.50 10.22 27.11
C GLN A 16 -2.90 9.01 27.97
N TYR A 17 -3.64 9.22 29.07
CA TYR A 17 -4.24 8.15 29.86
C TYR A 17 -5.52 7.63 29.23
N TYR A 18 -6.26 8.49 28.55
CA TYR A 18 -7.58 8.24 28.02
C TYR A 18 -7.67 8.63 26.55
N LYS A 19 -8.23 7.71 25.77
CA LYS A 19 -8.66 7.99 24.40
C LYS A 19 -10.16 7.85 24.33
N VAL A 20 -10.85 8.83 23.76
CA VAL A 20 -12.31 8.82 23.60
C VAL A 20 -12.72 9.05 22.15
N ALA A 21 -13.87 8.52 21.76
CA ALA A 21 -14.64 8.99 20.62
C ALA A 21 -15.65 10.02 21.13
N LEU A 22 -15.58 11.25 20.62
CA LEU A 22 -16.60 12.26 20.81
C LEU A 22 -17.61 12.15 19.66
N ILE A 23 -18.84 11.75 19.99
CA ILE A 23 -19.91 11.54 19.01
C ILE A 23 -21.19 12.25 19.46
N LYS A 24 -22.03 12.63 18.53
CA LYS A 24 -23.37 13.16 18.83
C LYS A 24 -24.23 12.10 19.50
N ASP A 25 -24.96 12.49 20.54
CA ASP A 25 -25.93 11.60 21.18
C ASP A 25 -27.17 11.46 20.28
N ALA A 26 -27.48 10.22 19.88
CA ALA A 26 -28.64 9.93 19.03
C ALA A 26 -29.98 10.19 19.75
N ALA A 27 -30.01 10.06 21.08
CA ALA A 27 -31.20 10.34 21.88
C ALA A 27 -31.37 11.83 22.18
N ASN A 28 -30.27 12.59 22.23
CA ASN A 28 -30.26 14.01 22.57
C ASN A 28 -29.45 14.80 21.53
N PRO A 29 -30.07 15.31 20.44
CA PRO A 29 -29.36 15.95 19.34
C PRO A 29 -28.52 17.19 19.71
N ASN A 30 -28.76 17.80 20.87
CA ASN A 30 -27.98 18.92 21.40
C ASN A 30 -26.82 18.48 22.31
N GLN A 31 -26.51 17.19 22.39
CA GLN A 31 -25.48 16.64 23.25
C GLN A 31 -24.46 15.79 22.48
N TYR A 32 -23.25 15.71 23.04
CA TYR A 32 -22.19 14.83 22.57
C TYR A 32 -21.66 14.01 23.73
N LEU A 33 -21.29 12.76 23.45
CA LEU A 33 -20.75 11.81 24.41
C LEU A 33 -19.28 11.56 24.10
N GLY A 34 -18.41 11.76 25.10
CA GLY A 34 -17.01 11.31 25.06
C GLY A 34 -16.93 9.87 25.54
N ILE A 35 -16.92 8.90 24.63
CA ILE A 35 -16.94 7.47 24.93
C ILE A 35 -15.52 6.91 24.96
N ILE A 36 -15.12 6.22 26.04
CA ILE A 36 -13.81 5.60 26.18
C ILE A 36 -13.57 4.56 25.07
N LEU A 37 -12.50 4.77 24.30
CA LEU A 37 -11.94 3.81 23.36
C LEU A 37 -10.79 2.99 23.97
N SER A 38 -10.01 3.63 24.85
CA SER A 38 -8.96 2.96 25.62
C SER A 38 -8.61 3.76 26.88
N SER A 39 -8.23 3.05 27.94
CA SER A 39 -7.66 3.63 29.17
C SER A 39 -6.39 2.88 29.58
N LYS A 40 -5.37 3.60 30.05
CA LYS A 40 -4.11 3.01 30.56
C LYS A 40 -4.17 2.64 32.04
N ASN A 41 -5.06 3.24 32.84
CA ASN A 41 -5.11 3.00 34.29
C ASN A 41 -6.10 1.90 34.71
N GLY A 42 -6.88 1.35 33.77
CA GLY A 42 -7.82 0.26 34.02
C GLY A 42 -9.08 0.63 34.81
N LEU A 43 -9.20 1.88 35.29
CA LEU A 43 -10.38 2.37 36.04
C LEU A 43 -11.59 2.62 35.13
N TRP A 44 -11.33 2.77 33.84
CA TRP A 44 -12.33 2.99 32.80
C TRP A 44 -12.32 1.85 31.80
N LYS A 45 -13.51 1.34 31.47
CA LYS A 45 -13.74 0.30 30.46
C LYS A 45 -14.15 0.93 29.13
N ASN A 46 -13.74 0.28 28.04
CA ASN A 46 -14.15 0.66 26.69
C ASN A 46 -15.69 0.70 26.59
N GLY A 47 -16.21 1.75 25.96
CA GLY A 47 -17.65 2.00 25.82
C GLY A 47 -18.28 2.84 26.94
N GLN A 48 -17.58 3.12 28.04
CA GLN A 48 -18.10 4.00 29.08
C GLN A 48 -18.04 5.47 28.68
N VAL A 49 -18.98 6.28 29.18
CA VAL A 49 -19.05 7.73 28.92
C VAL A 49 -18.15 8.48 29.92
N LYS A 50 -17.05 9.05 29.42
CA LYS A 50 -16.07 9.84 30.20
C LYS A 50 -16.52 11.27 30.41
N PHE A 51 -17.27 11.84 29.48
CA PHE A 51 -17.88 13.16 29.62
C PHE A 51 -19.07 13.36 28.69
N ILE A 52 -19.91 14.33 29.02
CA ILE A 52 -21.04 14.78 28.20
C ILE A 52 -20.85 16.27 27.92
N LEU A 53 -21.00 16.69 26.66
CA LEU A 53 -21.02 18.10 26.27
C LEU A 53 -22.42 18.47 25.78
N LYS A 54 -23.06 19.46 26.41
CA LYS A 54 -24.34 20.02 25.96
C LYS A 54 -24.10 21.33 25.24
N LYS A 55 -24.58 21.46 24.00
CA LYS A 55 -24.35 22.63 23.16
C LYS A 55 -25.22 23.82 23.58
N ASN A 56 -24.60 24.98 23.71
CA ASN A 56 -25.25 26.26 24.01
C ASN A 56 -25.46 27.10 22.75
N GLU A 57 -26.32 28.13 22.82
CA GLU A 57 -26.60 29.04 21.70
C GLU A 57 -25.37 29.86 21.26
N ASP A 58 -24.49 30.20 22.21
CA ASP A 58 -23.24 30.96 22.00
C ASP A 58 -22.11 30.09 21.38
N LYS A 59 -22.42 28.87 20.92
CA LYS A 59 -21.48 27.86 20.41
C LYS A 59 -20.48 27.32 21.45
N SER A 60 -20.65 27.68 22.74
CA SER A 60 -19.98 26.99 23.84
C SER A 60 -20.71 25.70 24.20
N TYR A 61 -20.14 24.95 25.15
CA TYR A 61 -20.74 23.73 25.66
C TYR A 61 -20.67 23.69 27.19
N ASP A 62 -21.73 23.22 27.82
CA ASP A 62 -21.72 22.78 29.20
C ASP A 62 -21.18 21.35 29.26
N GLY A 63 -19.99 21.20 29.86
CA GLY A 63 -19.28 19.94 29.95
C GLY A 63 -19.37 19.30 31.33
N PHE A 64 -19.82 18.06 31.39
CA PHE A 64 -19.81 17.23 32.61
C PHE A 64 -18.77 16.13 32.45
N PHE A 65 -17.63 16.27 33.12
CA PHE A 65 -16.49 15.35 33.03
C PHE A 65 -16.41 14.47 34.27
N TYR A 66 -16.34 13.16 34.06
CA TYR A 66 -16.32 12.18 35.14
C TYR A 66 -14.88 11.82 35.52
N ASP A 67 -14.55 11.94 36.79
CA ASP A 67 -13.23 11.56 37.32
C ASP A 67 -13.08 10.04 37.50
N ASP A 68 -12.03 9.61 38.18
CA ASP A 68 -11.67 8.19 38.34
C ASP A 68 -12.64 7.41 39.24
N VAL A 69 -13.44 8.11 40.06
CA VAL A 69 -14.53 7.55 40.86
C VAL A 69 -15.91 7.88 40.27
N HIS A 70 -15.94 8.31 39.00
CA HIS A 70 -17.13 8.69 38.25
C HIS A 70 -17.93 9.87 38.83
N PHE A 71 -17.27 10.74 39.61
CA PHE A 71 -17.90 11.98 40.07
C PHE A 71 -17.87 13.04 38.95
N ALA A 72 -19.00 13.72 38.74
CA ALA A 72 -19.14 14.70 37.67
C ALA A 72 -18.57 16.07 38.05
N LYS A 73 -17.72 16.62 37.18
CA LYS A 73 -17.18 17.99 37.27
C LYS A 73 -17.67 18.84 36.12
N TYR A 74 -18.28 19.97 36.45
CA TYR A 74 -18.75 20.94 35.47
C TYR A 74 -17.59 21.81 34.95
N ASN A 75 -17.52 22.00 33.64
CA ASN A 75 -16.63 22.93 32.97
C ASN A 75 -17.36 23.60 31.80
N LYS A 76 -17.20 24.91 31.61
CA LYS A 76 -17.64 25.59 30.38
C LYS A 76 -16.58 25.37 29.31
N ILE A 77 -16.98 24.79 28.18
CA ILE A 77 -16.09 24.35 27.11
C ILE A 77 -16.30 25.20 25.86
N SER A 78 -15.21 25.53 25.18
CA SER A 78 -15.25 25.98 23.79
C SER A 78 -14.36 25.10 22.93
N TYR A 79 -14.56 25.09 21.62
CA TYR A 79 -13.73 24.32 20.70
C TYR A 79 -12.91 25.27 19.83
N ASN A 80 -11.60 25.07 19.80
CA ASN A 80 -10.70 25.83 18.94
C ASN A 80 -9.54 24.94 18.46
N GLU A 81 -9.22 25.01 17.17
CA GLU A 81 -8.04 24.35 16.55
C GLU A 81 -7.74 22.94 17.10
N ASN A 82 -8.72 22.03 17.02
CA ASN A 82 -8.60 20.64 17.49
C ASN A 82 -8.43 20.49 19.01
N LYS A 83 -8.85 21.46 19.82
CA LYS A 83 -8.80 21.38 21.29
C LYS A 83 -10.14 21.73 21.91
N LEU A 84 -10.49 21.01 22.97
CA LEU A 84 -11.57 21.42 23.87
C LEU A 84 -10.98 22.37 24.90
N ILE A 85 -11.20 23.67 24.75
CA ILE A 85 -10.72 24.71 25.66
C ILE A 85 -11.54 24.67 26.95
N GLY A 86 -10.87 24.81 28.10
CA GLY A 86 -11.46 24.63 29.43
C GLY A 86 -11.19 23.26 30.03
N VAL A 87 -10.67 22.32 29.23
CA VAL A 87 -10.19 21.00 29.67
C VAL A 87 -8.94 20.60 28.88
N GLU A 88 -8.22 19.59 29.35
CA GLU A 88 -6.98 19.15 28.73
C GLU A 88 -7.20 18.03 27.71
N TRP A 89 -8.06 18.25 26.71
CA TRP A 89 -8.36 17.28 25.64
C TRP A 89 -8.02 17.81 24.25
N ILE A 90 -7.31 16.99 23.47
CA ILE A 90 -6.83 17.31 22.13
C ILE A 90 -7.41 16.30 21.13
N LYS A 91 -8.06 16.80 20.09
CA LYS A 91 -8.55 16.02 18.95
C LYS A 91 -7.35 15.47 18.19
N GLU A 92 -7.33 14.16 18.03
CA GLU A 92 -6.37 13.47 17.18
C GLU A 92 -6.55 14.01 15.75
N LYS A 93 -5.49 14.58 15.18
CA LYS A 93 -5.52 15.02 13.78
C LYS A 93 -5.89 13.79 12.95
N GLN A 94 -7.04 13.86 12.27
CA GLN A 94 -7.32 12.91 11.21
C GLN A 94 -6.32 13.19 10.09
N ILE A 95 -5.20 12.46 10.12
CA ILE A 95 -4.41 12.30 8.92
C ILE A 95 -5.32 11.52 8.00
N LYS A 96 -5.87 12.20 7.00
CA LYS A 96 -6.44 11.54 5.85
C LYS A 96 -5.29 10.76 5.23
N LEU A 97 -5.12 9.51 5.65
CA LEU A 97 -4.29 8.57 4.96
C LEU A 97 -4.98 8.41 3.62
N GLU A 98 -4.57 9.21 2.64
CA GLU A 98 -4.86 8.88 1.26
C GLU A 98 -4.38 7.43 1.12
N PRO A 99 -5.26 6.47 0.78
CA PRO A 99 -4.84 5.09 0.63
C PRO A 99 -3.66 5.13 -0.33
N VAL A 100 -2.49 4.68 0.11
CA VAL A 100 -1.32 4.59 -0.77
C VAL A 100 -1.65 3.50 -1.76
N ASN A 101 -2.33 3.92 -2.82
CA ASN A 101 -2.89 3.03 -3.79
C ASN A 101 -1.72 2.25 -4.40
N PRO A 102 -1.70 0.91 -4.31
CA PRO A 102 -0.58 0.11 -4.81
C PRO A 102 -0.39 0.23 -6.32
N PHE A 103 -1.34 0.86 -7.03
CA PHE A 103 -1.22 1.21 -8.44
C PHE A 103 -0.48 2.55 -8.67
N ILE A 104 -0.25 3.36 -7.64
CA ILE A 104 0.54 4.59 -7.73
C ILE A 104 2.02 4.25 -7.52
N VAL A 105 2.80 4.51 -8.56
CA VAL A 105 4.25 4.33 -8.60
C VAL A 105 4.94 5.71 -8.55
N PRO A 106 6.21 5.81 -8.11
CA PRO A 106 6.89 7.10 -7.91
C PRO A 106 7.29 7.80 -9.23
N THR A 107 6.94 7.25 -10.40
CA THR A 107 7.33 7.77 -11.70
C THR A 107 6.25 7.58 -12.75
N LYS A 108 6.25 8.43 -13.78
CA LYS A 108 5.42 8.29 -14.99
C LYS A 108 6.19 7.66 -16.16
N LYS A 109 7.49 7.38 -16.00
CA LYS A 109 8.32 6.78 -17.06
C LYS A 109 8.02 5.29 -17.20
N LYS A 110 8.33 4.73 -18.38
CA LYS A 110 8.23 3.27 -18.64
C LYS A 110 9.23 2.47 -17.81
N TRP A 111 10.44 3.00 -17.70
CA TRP A 111 11.50 2.53 -16.82
C TRP A 111 12.12 3.73 -16.12
N ASP A 112 12.51 3.55 -14.87
CA ASP A 112 13.16 4.61 -14.12
C ASP A 112 14.20 4.06 -13.15
N TYR A 113 15.12 4.92 -12.75
CA TYR A 113 16.13 4.61 -11.76
C TYR A 113 16.34 5.79 -10.85
N GLN A 114 16.44 5.50 -9.56
CA GLN A 114 16.89 6.47 -8.56
C GLN A 114 17.66 5.73 -7.48
N LYS A 115 18.59 6.45 -6.86
CA LYS A 115 19.20 6.01 -5.62
C LYS A 115 18.31 6.47 -4.46
N LEU A 116 17.88 5.55 -3.60
CA LEU A 116 17.07 5.90 -2.42
C LEU A 116 17.94 6.36 -1.26
N ASP A 117 19.11 5.74 -1.12
CA ASP A 117 20.15 6.06 -0.14
C ASP A 117 21.51 5.54 -0.64
N GLU A 118 22.59 5.74 0.12
CA GLU A 118 23.94 5.34 -0.31
C GLU A 118 24.07 3.86 -0.69
N GLU A 119 23.31 2.98 -0.04
CA GLU A 119 23.35 1.53 -0.19
C GLU A 119 22.20 0.95 -1.03
N THR A 120 21.13 1.71 -1.31
CA THR A 120 19.92 1.22 -1.98
C THR A 120 19.69 1.83 -3.34
N ASP A 121 19.77 0.98 -4.37
CA ASP A 121 19.33 1.31 -5.71
C ASP A 121 17.86 0.92 -5.90
N TYR A 122 17.08 1.79 -6.53
CA TYR A 122 15.69 1.53 -6.92
C TYR A 122 15.56 1.58 -8.44
N VAL A 123 14.99 0.53 -9.01
CA VAL A 123 14.70 0.40 -10.43
C VAL A 123 13.21 0.13 -10.60
N TYR A 124 12.55 0.95 -11.40
CA TYR A 124 11.18 0.70 -11.82
C TYR A 124 11.16 0.13 -13.23
N LEU A 125 10.48 -1.01 -13.40
CA LEU A 125 10.24 -1.65 -14.68
C LEU A 125 8.73 -1.72 -14.92
N GLY A 126 8.15 -0.68 -15.54
CA GLY A 126 6.71 -0.56 -15.75
C GLY A 126 6.16 -1.32 -16.96
N THR A 127 7.02 -1.79 -17.85
CA THR A 127 6.64 -2.65 -18.99
C THR A 127 7.77 -3.57 -19.39
N LEU A 128 7.43 -4.79 -19.83
CA LEU A 128 8.35 -5.74 -20.48
C LEU A 128 7.92 -6.00 -21.93
N SER A 129 7.31 -5.00 -22.59
CA SER A 129 6.82 -5.13 -23.96
C SER A 129 7.95 -5.51 -24.93
N GLY A 130 7.76 -6.60 -25.67
CA GLY A 130 8.69 -7.01 -26.73
C GLY A 130 8.79 -5.99 -27.87
N MET A 131 7.76 -5.16 -28.07
CA MET A 131 7.78 -4.06 -29.06
C MET A 131 8.78 -2.95 -28.69
N LEU A 132 9.19 -2.87 -27.42
CA LEU A 132 10.12 -1.87 -26.92
C LEU A 132 11.45 -2.50 -26.48
N ALA A 133 11.78 -3.67 -27.02
CA ALA A 133 12.95 -4.43 -26.58
C ALA A 133 14.27 -3.66 -26.77
N TYR A 134 14.40 -2.90 -27.87
CA TYR A 134 15.61 -2.10 -28.14
C TYR A 134 15.76 -0.93 -27.16
N GLU A 135 14.66 -0.25 -26.83
CA GLU A 135 14.64 0.81 -25.83
C GLU A 135 14.95 0.26 -24.45
N SER A 136 14.40 -0.91 -24.09
CA SER A 136 14.70 -1.56 -22.82
C SER A 136 16.18 -1.98 -22.74
N ASP A 137 16.75 -2.53 -23.82
CA ASP A 137 18.16 -2.87 -23.90
C ASP A 137 19.07 -1.66 -23.67
N THR A 138 18.72 -0.54 -24.30
CA THR A 138 19.45 0.73 -24.17
C THR A 138 19.39 1.21 -22.71
N PHE A 139 18.20 1.23 -22.13
CA PHE A 139 18.00 1.56 -20.71
C PHE A 139 18.86 0.68 -19.79
N TYR A 140 18.86 -0.65 -19.97
CA TYR A 140 19.64 -1.55 -19.11
C TYR A 140 21.14 -1.35 -19.27
N ARG A 141 21.64 -1.12 -20.49
CA ARG A 141 23.07 -0.87 -20.73
C ARG A 141 23.56 0.40 -20.05
N GLU A 142 22.73 1.44 -20.00
CA GLU A 142 23.03 2.68 -19.27
C GLU A 142 22.84 2.56 -17.76
N LEU A 143 21.89 1.73 -17.33
CA LEU A 143 21.54 1.51 -15.93
C LEU A 143 22.58 0.66 -15.21
N ILE A 144 22.94 -0.49 -15.76
CA ILE A 144 23.77 -1.52 -15.10
C ILE A 144 25.07 -0.95 -14.50
N PRO A 145 25.84 -0.09 -15.19
CA PRO A 145 27.04 0.51 -14.62
C PRO A 145 26.78 1.37 -13.37
N LYS A 146 25.56 1.89 -13.20
CA LYS A 146 25.14 2.73 -12.06
C LYS A 146 24.72 1.91 -10.84
N LEU A 147 24.36 0.63 -11.04
CA LEU A 147 23.88 -0.25 -9.97
C LEU A 147 25.04 -0.75 -9.12
N LYS A 148 25.27 -0.09 -7.99
CA LYS A 148 26.39 -0.34 -7.06
C LYS A 148 25.93 -0.54 -5.61
N GLY A 149 24.65 -0.33 -5.33
CA GLY A 149 24.05 -0.53 -4.02
C GLY A 149 24.19 -1.97 -3.54
N LYS A 150 24.35 -2.13 -2.23
CA LYS A 150 24.26 -3.43 -1.56
C LYS A 150 22.81 -3.94 -1.51
N ARG A 151 21.84 -3.05 -1.74
CA ARG A 151 20.42 -3.37 -1.82
C ARG A 151 19.87 -2.92 -3.17
N LEU A 152 19.05 -3.76 -3.77
CA LEU A 152 18.39 -3.47 -5.03
C LEU A 152 16.88 -3.67 -4.87
N ILE A 153 16.09 -2.62 -5.05
CA ILE A 153 14.64 -2.69 -5.14
C ILE A 153 14.25 -2.64 -6.62
N VAL A 154 13.58 -3.68 -7.09
CA VAL A 154 13.02 -3.80 -8.44
C VAL A 154 11.50 -3.71 -8.34
N ASP A 155 10.94 -2.58 -8.72
CA ASP A 155 9.50 -2.35 -8.70
C ASP A 155 8.90 -2.68 -10.08
N VAL A 156 8.07 -3.71 -10.12
CA VAL A 156 7.36 -4.17 -11.32
C VAL A 156 5.84 -3.96 -11.22
N ARG A 157 5.38 -3.14 -10.27
CA ARG A 157 3.96 -2.81 -10.13
C ARG A 157 3.41 -2.27 -11.44
N ASN A 158 2.19 -2.69 -11.78
CA ASN A 158 1.49 -2.33 -13.02
C ASN A 158 2.08 -2.90 -14.32
N ASN A 159 3.09 -3.76 -14.25
CA ASN A 159 3.71 -4.31 -15.44
C ASN A 159 2.89 -5.48 -16.03
N THR A 160 2.14 -5.22 -17.10
CA THR A 160 1.27 -6.20 -17.75
C THR A 160 2.00 -7.24 -18.60
N GLY A 161 3.34 -7.20 -18.62
CA GLY A 161 4.18 -8.20 -19.27
C GLY A 161 4.71 -7.78 -20.64
N GLY A 162 4.65 -8.71 -21.60
CA GLY A 162 5.33 -8.63 -22.90
C GLY A 162 6.12 -9.90 -23.23
N GLY A 163 7.45 -9.85 -23.34
CA GLY A 163 8.25 -11.02 -23.74
C GLY A 163 9.66 -11.05 -23.16
N GLU A 164 10.24 -12.25 -23.00
CA GLU A 164 11.53 -12.49 -22.34
C GLU A 164 12.69 -11.62 -22.85
N ARG A 165 12.69 -11.34 -24.17
CA ARG A 165 13.73 -10.53 -24.81
C ARG A 165 13.89 -9.13 -24.19
N SER A 166 12.86 -8.56 -23.57
CA SER A 166 12.84 -7.21 -23.00
C SER A 166 13.32 -7.13 -21.55
N TYR A 167 13.68 -8.26 -20.91
CA TYR A 167 14.21 -8.26 -19.55
C TYR A 167 15.44 -9.13 -19.35
N ASN A 168 15.81 -9.96 -20.33
CA ASN A 168 16.90 -10.93 -20.18
C ASN A 168 18.24 -10.27 -19.83
N ILE A 169 18.57 -9.09 -20.37
CA ILE A 169 19.79 -8.35 -20.03
C ILE A 169 19.82 -8.03 -18.53
N PHE A 170 18.73 -7.47 -18.00
CA PHE A 170 18.63 -7.10 -16.59
C PHE A 170 18.63 -8.32 -15.67
N LEU A 171 17.86 -9.36 -16.02
CA LEU A 171 17.79 -10.62 -15.27
C LEU A 171 19.17 -11.29 -15.20
N ASN A 172 19.90 -11.36 -16.33
CA ASN A 172 21.25 -11.93 -16.37
C ASN A 172 22.22 -11.13 -15.51
N PHE A 173 22.14 -9.79 -15.53
CA PHE A 173 22.94 -8.96 -14.64
C PHE A 173 22.67 -9.28 -13.16
N VAL A 174 21.39 -9.27 -12.75
CA VAL A 174 20.99 -9.56 -11.36
C VAL A 174 21.49 -10.93 -10.89
N ASN A 175 21.55 -11.92 -11.77
CA ASN A 175 22.02 -13.28 -11.47
C ASN A 175 23.53 -13.48 -11.60
N SER A 176 24.27 -12.45 -12.04
CA SER A 176 25.72 -12.52 -12.21
C SER A 176 26.47 -11.99 -10.99
N SER A 177 27.75 -12.34 -10.88
CA SER A 177 28.67 -11.77 -9.88
C SER A 177 28.91 -10.26 -10.07
N ALA A 178 28.50 -9.67 -11.20
CA ALA A 178 28.60 -8.23 -11.43
C ALA A 178 27.56 -7.42 -10.65
N CYS A 179 26.46 -8.05 -10.19
CA CYS A 179 25.51 -7.40 -9.32
C CYS A 179 26.07 -7.33 -7.88
N ALA A 180 26.28 -6.10 -7.38
CA ALA A 180 26.82 -5.90 -6.03
C ALA A 180 25.81 -6.16 -4.92
N ALA A 181 24.52 -6.22 -5.25
CA ALA A 181 23.44 -6.35 -4.29
C ALA A 181 23.51 -7.68 -3.52
N LYS A 182 23.35 -7.60 -2.20
CA LYS A 182 23.27 -8.73 -1.26
C LYS A 182 21.84 -8.97 -0.78
N GLN A 183 20.96 -7.98 -0.95
CA GLN A 183 19.53 -8.12 -0.73
C GLN A 183 18.80 -7.53 -1.93
N ILE A 184 17.88 -8.31 -2.52
CA ILE A 184 17.11 -7.88 -3.69
C ILE A 184 15.62 -8.00 -3.39
N ALA A 185 14.90 -6.89 -3.47
CA ALA A 185 13.46 -6.86 -3.27
C ALA A 185 12.76 -6.68 -4.62
N VAL A 186 11.77 -7.52 -4.91
CA VAL A 186 10.89 -7.35 -6.08
C VAL A 186 9.50 -6.95 -5.62
N ILE A 187 9.00 -5.78 -6.03
CA ILE A 187 7.68 -5.29 -5.63
C ILE A 187 6.67 -5.58 -6.75
N GLN A 188 5.57 -6.27 -6.42
CA GLN A 188 4.53 -6.70 -7.37
C GLN A 188 3.12 -6.34 -6.87
N ASN A 189 2.18 -6.14 -7.82
CA ASN A 189 0.77 -5.94 -7.52
C ASN A 189 -0.14 -6.76 -8.45
N THR A 190 -1.47 -6.68 -8.24
CA THR A 190 -2.44 -7.45 -9.05
C THR A 190 -2.50 -7.08 -10.52
N LYS A 191 -1.76 -6.07 -10.98
CA LYS A 191 -1.61 -5.73 -12.41
C LYS A 191 -0.36 -6.33 -13.05
N CYS A 192 0.52 -6.97 -12.28
CA CYS A 192 1.64 -7.71 -12.82
C CYS A 192 1.11 -8.92 -13.60
N GLY A 193 1.29 -8.96 -14.92
CA GLY A 193 0.69 -9.99 -15.78
C GLY A 193 1.68 -10.59 -16.75
N SER A 194 1.39 -11.80 -17.24
CA SER A 194 2.05 -12.40 -18.41
C SER A 194 3.58 -12.44 -18.23
N ALA A 195 4.36 -11.92 -19.18
CA ALA A 195 5.82 -11.93 -19.05
C ALA A 195 6.35 -11.18 -17.80
N GLY A 196 5.57 -10.29 -17.19
CA GLY A 196 5.88 -9.67 -15.90
C GLY A 196 5.89 -10.69 -14.76
N GLU A 197 4.96 -11.63 -14.80
CA GLU A 197 4.90 -12.76 -13.86
C GLU A 197 5.99 -13.79 -14.13
N HIS A 198 6.31 -14.05 -15.40
CA HIS A 198 7.49 -14.86 -15.76
C HIS A 198 8.78 -14.24 -15.22
N PHE A 199 8.94 -12.91 -15.36
CA PHE A 199 10.08 -12.18 -14.82
C PHE A 199 10.16 -12.31 -13.29
N ILE A 200 9.04 -12.16 -12.58
CA ILE A 200 8.99 -12.35 -11.12
C ILE A 200 9.48 -13.76 -10.74
N LEU A 201 8.99 -14.82 -11.37
CA LEU A 201 9.44 -16.19 -11.08
C LEU A 201 10.91 -16.40 -11.45
N ALA A 202 11.38 -15.81 -12.55
CA ALA A 202 12.77 -15.92 -12.97
C ALA A 202 13.71 -15.22 -11.97
N MET A 203 13.33 -14.05 -11.46
CA MET A 203 14.05 -13.35 -10.39
C MET A 203 14.10 -14.17 -9.10
N ARG A 204 12.99 -14.82 -8.70
CA ARG A 204 12.92 -15.67 -7.50
C ARG A 204 13.84 -16.88 -7.51
N LYS A 205 14.41 -17.27 -8.67
CA LYS A 205 15.45 -18.31 -8.72
C LYS A 205 16.76 -17.87 -8.05
N ASN A 206 16.97 -16.57 -7.91
CA ASN A 206 18.10 -16.03 -7.16
C ASN A 206 17.78 -16.07 -5.66
N PRO A 207 18.60 -16.74 -4.83
CA PRO A 207 18.34 -16.87 -3.39
C PRO A 207 18.41 -15.53 -2.64
N LEU A 208 18.97 -14.48 -3.23
CA LEU A 208 19.01 -13.13 -2.66
C LEU A 208 17.72 -12.34 -2.92
N VAL A 209 16.83 -12.84 -3.79
CA VAL A 209 15.58 -12.18 -4.16
C VAL A 209 14.46 -12.56 -3.20
N LYS A 210 13.74 -11.55 -2.71
CA LYS A 210 12.47 -11.69 -2.01
C LYS A 210 11.40 -10.83 -2.66
N THR A 211 10.20 -11.38 -2.83
CA THR A 211 9.07 -10.68 -3.43
C THR A 211 8.17 -10.05 -2.37
N PHE A 212 7.65 -8.87 -2.67
CA PHE A 212 6.84 -8.04 -1.78
C PHE A 212 5.60 -7.52 -2.49
N GLY A 213 4.50 -7.36 -1.75
CA GLY A 213 3.30 -6.68 -2.23
C GLY A 213 2.07 -7.55 -2.06
N GLU A 214 1.43 -7.88 -3.17
CA GLU A 214 0.25 -8.75 -3.24
C GLU A 214 0.37 -9.72 -4.41
N ASN A 215 -0.61 -10.62 -4.57
CA ASN A 215 -0.62 -11.53 -5.71
C ASN A 215 -0.56 -10.76 -7.03
N SER A 216 0.13 -11.33 -8.02
CA SER A 216 0.06 -10.87 -9.40
C SER A 216 -1.28 -11.21 -10.07
N ALA A 217 -1.44 -10.92 -11.35
CA ALA A 217 -2.73 -11.02 -12.06
C ALA A 217 -3.16 -12.45 -12.40
N GLY A 218 -2.22 -13.36 -12.60
CA GLY A 218 -2.48 -14.77 -12.93
C GLY A 218 -2.69 -15.06 -14.41
N PHE A 219 -1.79 -14.60 -15.28
CA PHE A 219 -1.78 -14.86 -16.73
C PHE A 219 -0.52 -15.66 -17.14
N MET A 220 -0.36 -16.86 -16.60
CA MET A 220 0.90 -17.62 -16.60
C MET A 220 0.84 -18.99 -17.28
N GLY A 221 -0.29 -19.66 -17.22
CA GLY A 221 -0.50 -20.99 -17.81
C GLY A 221 -0.69 -20.94 -19.32
N TYR A 222 -1.37 -19.89 -19.81
CA TYR A 222 -1.72 -19.74 -21.21
C TYR A 222 -0.92 -18.62 -21.89
N GLY A 223 -0.56 -18.83 -23.15
CA GLY A 223 0.12 -17.82 -23.95
C GLY A 223 -0.31 -17.89 -25.41
N TYR A 224 -0.15 -16.75 -26.09
CA TYR A 224 -0.24 -16.69 -27.54
C TYR A 224 1.05 -17.31 -28.10
N GLY A 225 1.03 -18.60 -28.42
CA GLY A 225 2.01 -19.16 -29.35
C GLY A 225 1.98 -18.29 -30.61
N ASN A 226 3.14 -17.92 -31.16
CA ASN A 226 3.36 -17.08 -32.34
C ASN A 226 2.11 -16.83 -33.26
N ARG A 227 1.17 -15.98 -32.81
CA ARG A 227 -0.08 -15.55 -33.48
C ARG A 227 -1.32 -16.48 -33.47
N SER A 228 -1.58 -17.31 -32.46
CA SER A 228 -2.80 -18.15 -32.41
C SER A 228 -4.12 -17.42 -32.05
N SER A 229 -4.20 -16.08 -32.06
CA SER A 229 -5.49 -15.38 -31.98
C SER A 229 -6.09 -15.23 -33.39
N ILE A 230 -7.20 -15.92 -33.68
CA ILE A 230 -7.94 -15.78 -34.94
C ILE A 230 -9.23 -15.01 -34.66
N THR A 231 -9.25 -13.71 -34.96
CA THR A 231 -10.50 -12.95 -34.93
C THR A 231 -11.42 -13.42 -36.07
N VAL A 232 -12.50 -14.12 -35.73
CA VAL A 232 -13.52 -14.56 -36.69
C VAL A 232 -14.71 -13.60 -36.64
N SER A 233 -14.74 -12.63 -37.54
CA SER A 233 -15.92 -11.78 -37.73
C SER A 233 -17.02 -12.57 -38.45
N THR A 234 -18.18 -12.74 -37.82
CA THR A 234 -19.36 -13.33 -38.48
C THR A 234 -20.31 -12.23 -38.95
N SER A 235 -21.04 -12.47 -40.04
CA SER A 235 -21.98 -11.51 -40.64
C SER A 235 -23.14 -11.10 -39.71
N CYS A 236 -23.38 -11.87 -38.64
CA CYS A 236 -24.44 -11.60 -37.68
C CYS A 236 -23.92 -11.06 -36.34
N PHE A 237 -22.65 -11.32 -36.00
CA PHE A 237 -22.06 -10.97 -34.71
C PHE A 237 -20.53 -10.76 -34.79
N ASN A 238 -20.05 -9.68 -34.21
CA ASN A 238 -18.63 -9.35 -34.06
C ASN A 238 -17.99 -10.17 -32.92
N TYR A 239 -17.92 -11.50 -33.07
CA TYR A 239 -17.19 -12.32 -32.11
C TYR A 239 -15.67 -12.24 -32.35
N ILE A 240 -14.89 -12.18 -31.28
CA ILE A 240 -13.43 -12.32 -31.32
C ILE A 240 -13.10 -13.64 -30.63
N SER A 241 -12.46 -14.57 -31.34
CA SER A 241 -12.05 -15.87 -30.79
C SER A 241 -10.54 -15.91 -30.65
N GLU A 242 -10.03 -16.02 -29.43
CA GLU A 242 -8.58 -16.14 -29.20
C GLU A 242 -8.26 -17.56 -28.78
N ILE A 243 -7.42 -18.26 -29.56
CA ILE A 243 -6.94 -19.59 -29.19
C ILE A 243 -5.64 -19.39 -28.43
N THR A 244 -5.57 -19.90 -27.21
CA THR A 244 -4.35 -19.88 -26.40
C THR A 244 -3.81 -21.30 -26.25
N GLU A 245 -2.50 -21.41 -26.14
CA GLU A 245 -1.83 -22.67 -25.87
C GLU A 245 -1.44 -22.73 -24.40
N ASN A 246 -1.59 -23.91 -23.77
CA ASN A 246 -1.03 -24.19 -22.45
C ASN A 246 0.49 -24.34 -22.58
N LYS A 247 1.16 -23.20 -22.81
CA LYS A 247 2.58 -23.12 -23.13
C LYS A 247 3.45 -23.46 -21.91
N TYR A 248 2.93 -23.27 -20.70
CA TYR A 248 3.67 -23.49 -19.46
C TYR A 248 2.84 -24.29 -18.45
N PRO A 249 2.73 -25.63 -18.62
CA PRO A 249 1.91 -26.48 -17.75
C PRO A 249 2.27 -26.36 -16.27
N ALA A 250 3.56 -26.18 -15.96
CA ALA A 250 4.05 -26.02 -14.59
C ALA A 250 3.57 -24.72 -13.91
N PHE A 251 3.17 -23.70 -14.69
CA PHE A 251 2.70 -22.42 -14.17
C PHE A 251 1.18 -22.29 -14.15
N LYS A 252 0.44 -23.34 -14.55
CA LYS A 252 -1.02 -23.38 -14.50
C LYS A 252 -1.59 -23.14 -13.10
N ILE A 253 -0.83 -23.50 -12.05
CA ILE A 253 -1.20 -23.22 -10.65
C ILE A 253 -1.34 -21.72 -10.33
N TYR A 254 -0.71 -20.85 -11.13
CA TYR A 254 -0.79 -19.40 -10.98
C TYR A 254 -1.83 -18.77 -11.91
N GLU A 255 -2.38 -19.51 -12.88
CA GLU A 255 -3.41 -19.00 -13.78
C GLU A 255 -4.66 -18.61 -12.98
N THR A 256 -5.21 -17.42 -13.21
CA THR A 256 -6.33 -16.79 -12.48
C THR A 256 -6.11 -16.52 -10.98
N VAL A 257 -4.98 -16.97 -10.41
CA VAL A 257 -4.65 -16.87 -8.98
C VAL A 257 -3.55 -15.83 -8.73
N GLY A 258 -2.60 -15.74 -9.65
CA GLY A 258 -1.38 -14.95 -9.51
C GLY A 258 -0.34 -15.60 -8.61
N ILE A 259 0.89 -15.12 -8.72
CA ILE A 259 2.03 -15.50 -7.90
C ILE A 259 1.91 -14.78 -6.55
N PRO A 260 1.81 -15.49 -5.42
CA PRO A 260 1.84 -14.85 -4.10
C PRO A 260 3.26 -14.30 -3.80
N PRO A 261 3.36 -13.10 -3.19
CA PRO A 261 4.64 -12.58 -2.75
C PRO A 261 5.13 -13.34 -1.50
N ASP A 262 6.44 -13.31 -1.27
CA ASP A 262 7.04 -13.85 -0.05
C ASP A 262 6.66 -13.02 1.19
N VAL A 263 6.45 -11.71 1.02
CA VAL A 263 6.01 -10.79 2.09
C VAL A 263 4.83 -9.94 1.60
N LYS A 264 3.68 -10.05 2.27
CA LYS A 264 2.52 -9.20 1.96
C LYS A 264 2.73 -7.79 2.49
N LEU A 265 2.39 -6.78 1.68
CA LEU A 265 2.43 -5.37 2.08
C LEU A 265 1.03 -4.84 2.40
N LEU A 266 0.97 -3.87 3.31
CA LEU A 266 -0.27 -3.19 3.66
C LEU A 266 -0.63 -2.17 2.58
N ARG A 267 -1.83 -2.30 2.00
CA ARG A 267 -2.33 -1.43 0.92
C ARG A 267 -2.57 0.02 1.34
N ASP A 268 -2.70 0.31 2.63
CA ASP A 268 -2.94 1.65 3.15
C ASP A 268 -1.64 2.37 3.55
N LYS A 269 -0.47 1.79 3.25
CA LYS A 269 0.86 2.30 3.60
C LYS A 269 1.77 2.37 2.38
N ASP A 270 2.80 3.19 2.46
CA ASP A 270 3.82 3.30 1.40
C ASP A 270 4.60 2.00 1.27
N TRP A 271 4.51 1.36 0.10
CA TRP A 271 5.13 0.07 -0.17
C TRP A 271 6.65 0.14 -0.24
N ILE A 272 7.20 1.23 -0.77
CA ILE A 272 8.67 1.39 -0.84
C ILE A 272 9.21 1.55 0.58
N LYS A 273 8.56 2.36 1.43
CA LYS A 273 8.98 2.53 2.83
C LYS A 273 8.87 1.23 3.62
N GLN A 274 7.82 0.44 3.41
CA GLN A 274 7.69 -0.88 4.05
C GLN A 274 8.83 -1.83 3.65
N VAL A 275 9.19 -1.86 2.36
CA VAL A 275 10.30 -2.69 1.87
C VAL A 275 11.63 -2.21 2.44
N VAL A 276 11.90 -0.91 2.44
CA VAL A 276 13.14 -0.36 3.03
C VAL A 276 13.25 -0.74 4.51
N ALA A 277 12.18 -0.55 5.29
CA ALA A 277 12.15 -0.94 6.70
C ALA A 277 12.39 -2.44 6.91
N TYR A 278 11.84 -3.29 6.02
CA TYR A 278 12.10 -4.72 6.06
C TYR A 278 13.58 -5.04 5.79
N LEU A 279 14.17 -4.44 4.75
CA LEU A 279 15.57 -4.66 4.40
C LEU A 279 16.53 -4.18 5.51
N ASP A 280 16.21 -3.05 6.15
CA ASP A 280 17.01 -2.51 7.27
C ASP A 280 17.03 -3.43 8.50
N THR A 281 15.96 -4.19 8.72
CA THR A 281 15.84 -5.12 9.86
C THR A 281 16.57 -6.45 9.60
N ASN A 282 16.87 -6.78 8.34
CA ASN A 282 17.41 -8.08 7.93
C ASN A 282 18.80 -7.96 7.27
N LYS A 283 19.63 -7.02 7.74
CA LYS A 283 20.99 -6.76 7.23
C LYS A 283 21.95 -7.92 7.45
#